data_AF-D8GTF4-F1
#
_entry.id   AF-D8GTF4-F1
#
_cell.length_a   1.000
_cell.length_b   1.000
_cell.length_c   1.000
_cell.angle_alpha   90.00
_cell.angle_beta   90.00
_cell.angle_gamma   90.00
#
_symmetry.space_group_name_H-M   'P 1'
#
loop_
_entity.id
_entity.type
_entity.pdbx_description
1 polymer ?
#
loop_
_entity_poly.entity_id
_entity_poly.type
_entity_poly.pdbx_seq_one_letter_code
_entity_poly.pdbx_strand_id
1 'polypeptide(L)'
;MLTILFCIGMTFVGVLLSILFNGKQIDAVGLAGPVAITLFLVGYTFPTVAMPDIAPIIAKYIPFYYYAIPLRDLTLIGGSFQDNLSNIFWLTKFMIFMWVVTFLLYKMKEAKRLRNIRINEKNSIINSQDEEVIT
;
A
#
# COMPACT_ATOMS: atom_id res chain seq x y z
N MET A 1 -9.28 -7.65 -16.32
CA MET A 1 -9.92 -7.00 -15.16
C MET A 1 -9.16 -7.25 -13.84
N LEU A 2 -8.93 -8.51 -13.46
CA LEU A 2 -8.13 -8.87 -12.27
C LEU A 2 -6.78 -8.13 -12.20
N THR A 3 -6.01 -8.13 -13.29
CA THR A 3 -4.73 -7.41 -13.40
C THR A 3 -4.87 -5.91 -13.16
N ILE A 4 -5.91 -5.28 -13.70
CA ILE A 4 -6.12 -3.84 -13.57
C ILE A 4 -6.40 -3.47 -12.11
N LEU A 5 -7.32 -4.19 -11.46
CA LEU A 5 -7.65 -3.98 -10.04
C LEU A 5 -6.43 -4.20 -9.14
N PHE A 6 -5.67 -5.25 -9.40
CA PHE A 6 -4.45 -5.54 -8.65
C PHE A 6 -3.39 -4.44 -8.84
N CYS A 7 -3.12 -4.03 -10.08
CA CYS A 7 -2.15 -2.97 -10.36
C CYS A 7 -2.53 -1.65 -9.69
N ILE A 8 -3.79 -1.22 -9.79
CA ILE A 8 -4.27 0.02 -9.14
C ILE A 8 -4.09 -0.07 -7.62
N GLY A 9 -4.50 -1.19 -7.01
CA GLY A 9 -4.31 -1.41 -5.58
C GLY A 9 -2.84 -1.35 -5.15
N MET A 10 -1.95 -2.00 -5.90
CA MET A 10 -0.51 -1.99 -5.64
C MET A 10 0.14 -0.62 -5.88
N THR A 11 -0.36 0.17 -6.83
CA THR A 11 0.08 1.56 -6.99
C THR A 11 -0.19 2.36 -5.72
N PHE A 12 -1.37 2.21 -5.10
CA PHE A 12 -1.66 2.88 -3.82
C PHE A 12 -0.80 2.37 -2.67
N VAL A 13 -0.40 1.09 -2.65
CA VAL A 13 0.61 0.58 -1.69
C VAL A 13 1.93 1.33 -1.85
N GLY A 14 2.41 1.50 -3.09
CA GLY A 14 3.63 2.24 -3.37
C GLY A 14 3.55 3.71 -2.96
N VAL A 15 2.42 4.37 -3.23
CA VAL A 15 2.17 5.75 -2.79
C VAL A 15 2.15 5.85 -1.25
N LEU A 16 1.51 4.90 -0.57
CA LEU A 16 1.47 4.83 0.89
C LEU A 16 2.87 4.70 1.48
N LEU A 17 3.70 3.82 0.93
CA LEU A 17 5.10 3.67 1.34
C LEU A 17 5.89 4.97 1.13
N SER A 18 5.73 5.62 -0.02
CA SER A 18 6.37 6.93 -0.29
C SER A 18 5.98 8.00 0.73
N ILE A 19 4.71 8.04 1.14
CA ILE A 19 4.23 8.96 2.19
C ILE A 19 4.90 8.63 3.53
N LEU A 20 5.01 7.35 3.89
CA LEU A 20 5.59 6.89 5.15
C LEU A 20 7.08 7.21 5.26
N PHE A 21 7.84 7.05 4.17
CA PHE A 21 9.28 7.33 4.10
C PHE A 21 9.63 8.79 3.77
N ASN A 22 8.70 9.71 3.95
CA ASN A 22 8.91 11.14 3.66
C ASN A 22 9.42 11.45 2.25
N GLY A 23 9.01 10.64 1.27
CA GLY A 23 9.43 10.80 -0.13
C GLY A 23 10.83 10.24 -0.44
N LYS A 24 11.49 9.57 0.51
CA LYS A 24 12.73 8.81 0.24
C LYS A 24 12.38 7.54 -0.54
N GLN A 25 12.36 7.68 -1.86
CA GLN A 25 11.92 6.64 -2.78
C GLN A 25 12.78 5.37 -2.69
N ILE A 26 14.08 5.51 -2.44
CA ILE A 26 15.04 4.39 -2.37
C ILE A 26 14.72 3.49 -1.17
N ASP A 27 14.48 4.09 0.00
CA ASP A 27 14.11 3.36 1.21
C ASP A 27 12.74 2.66 1.04
N ALA A 28 11.79 3.33 0.37
CA ALA A 28 10.48 2.76 0.08
C ALA A 28 10.55 1.58 -0.90
N VAL A 29 11.41 1.65 -1.92
CA VAL A 29 11.64 0.55 -2.89
C VAL A 29 12.36 -0.62 -2.24
N GLY A 30 13.24 -0.39 -1.25
CA GLY A 30 13.84 -1.46 -0.45
C GLY A 30 12.81 -2.38 0.23
N LEU A 31 11.64 -1.83 0.58
CA LEU A 31 10.50 -2.56 1.14
C LEU A 31 9.64 -3.28 0.09
N ALA A 32 9.88 -3.06 -1.20
CA ALA A 32 9.26 -3.85 -2.27
C ALA A 32 9.86 -5.26 -2.35
N GLY A 33 11.09 -5.48 -1.88
CA GLY A 33 11.74 -6.80 -1.85
C GLY A 33 10.92 -7.87 -1.09
N PRO A 34 10.43 -7.59 0.12
CA PRO A 34 9.48 -8.45 0.83
C PRO A 34 8.17 -8.76 0.09
N VAL A 35 7.75 -7.93 -0.87
CA VAL A 35 6.59 -8.25 -1.73
C VAL A 35 6.88 -9.48 -2.59
N ALA A 36 8.15 -9.74 -2.97
CA ALA A 36 8.52 -10.97 -3.67
C ALA A 36 8.27 -12.24 -2.83
N ILE A 37 8.42 -12.15 -1.51
CA ILE A 37 8.14 -13.26 -0.57
C ILE A 37 6.64 -13.62 -0.60
N THR A 38 5.77 -12.66 -0.93
CA THR A 38 4.34 -12.92 -1.06
C THR A 38 4.00 -13.87 -2.20
N LEU A 39 4.81 -13.93 -3.27
CA LEU A 39 4.63 -14.93 -4.34
C LEU A 39 4.82 -16.35 -3.83
N PHE A 40 5.83 -16.55 -2.97
CA PHE A 40 6.08 -17.82 -2.32
C PHE A 40 4.94 -18.16 -1.38
N LEU A 41 4.55 -17.23 -0.49
CA LEU A 41 3.58 -17.51 0.57
C LEU A 41 2.16 -17.78 0.05
N VAL A 42 1.79 -17.21 -1.09
CA VAL A 42 0.49 -17.43 -1.76
C VAL A 42 0.39 -18.83 -2.36
N GLY A 43 1.50 -19.54 -2.49
CA GLY A 43 1.57 -20.87 -3.08
C GLY A 43 1.47 -20.88 -4.60
N TYR A 44 1.86 -19.76 -5.23
CA TYR A 44 2.00 -19.68 -6.67
C TYR A 44 3.22 -20.46 -7.17
N THR A 45 4.33 -20.42 -6.42
CA THR A 45 5.59 -21.12 -6.74
C THR A 45 5.78 -22.42 -5.96
N PHE A 46 5.10 -22.60 -4.83
CA PHE A 46 5.16 -23.82 -4.01
C PHE A 46 3.75 -24.25 -3.60
N PRO A 47 3.35 -25.52 -3.78
CA PRO A 47 1.98 -25.92 -3.53
C PRO A 47 1.59 -25.76 -2.04
N THR A 48 0.44 -25.14 -1.79
CA THR A 48 -0.06 -24.85 -0.43
C THR A 48 -0.28 -26.09 0.42
N VAL A 49 -0.55 -27.24 -0.19
CA VAL A 49 -0.69 -28.54 0.50
C VAL A 49 0.60 -29.05 1.13
N ALA A 50 1.75 -28.57 0.67
CA ALA A 50 3.06 -28.92 1.21
C ALA A 50 3.60 -27.84 2.18
N MET A 51 2.84 -26.76 2.41
CA MET A 51 3.23 -25.69 3.32
C MET A 51 2.79 -25.99 4.75
N PRO A 52 3.48 -25.41 5.76
CA PRO A 52 2.98 -25.38 7.13
C PRO A 52 1.60 -24.72 7.19
N ASP A 53 0.72 -25.23 8.06
CA ASP A 53 -0.70 -24.82 8.16
C ASP A 53 -0.93 -23.30 8.32
N ILE A 54 0.07 -22.59 8.85
CA ILE A 54 0.03 -21.14 9.07
C ILE A 54 0.14 -20.35 7.76
N ALA A 55 0.92 -20.82 6.79
CA ALA A 55 1.20 -20.05 5.56
C ALA A 55 -0.06 -19.83 4.69
N PRO A 56 -0.92 -20.84 4.43
CA PRO A 56 -2.18 -20.65 3.71
C PRO A 56 -3.16 -19.70 4.39
N ILE A 57 -3.10 -19.58 5.73
CA ILE A 57 -3.94 -18.64 6.48
C ILE A 57 -3.48 -17.21 6.19
N ILE A 58 -2.17 -16.95 6.24
CA ILE A 58 -1.60 -15.62 5.97
C ILE A 58 -1.81 -15.25 4.49
N ALA A 59 -1.69 -16.22 3.58
CA ALA A 59 -1.87 -16.02 2.14
C ALA A 59 -3.21 -15.36 1.79
N LYS A 60 -4.29 -15.68 2.51
CA LYS A 60 -5.64 -15.11 2.29
C LYS A 60 -5.75 -13.61 2.58
N TYR A 61 -4.76 -13.01 3.22
CA TYR A 61 -4.71 -11.56 3.45
C TYR A 61 -3.90 -10.82 2.39
N ILE A 62 -3.18 -11.56 1.54
CA ILE A 62 -2.30 -11.00 0.53
C ILE A 62 -3.12 -10.75 -0.75
N PRO A 63 -3.11 -9.53 -1.31
CA PRO A 63 -3.88 -9.23 -2.53
C PRO A 63 -3.42 -10.04 -3.74
N PHE A 64 -2.16 -10.47 -3.76
CA PHE A 64 -1.61 -11.35 -4.78
C PHE A 64 -2.33 -12.71 -4.85
N TYR A 65 -2.88 -13.22 -3.75
CA TYR A 65 -3.66 -14.46 -3.73
C TYR A 65 -4.88 -14.41 -4.66
N TYR A 66 -5.66 -13.34 -4.53
CA TYR A 66 -6.88 -13.11 -5.32
C TYR A 66 -6.60 -12.66 -6.75
N TYR A 67 -5.33 -12.45 -7.11
CA TYR A 67 -4.91 -12.12 -8.46
C TYR A 67 -4.27 -13.32 -9.16
N ALA A 68 -3.22 -13.89 -8.58
CA ALA A 68 -2.33 -14.83 -9.26
C ALA A 68 -2.95 -16.21 -9.47
N ILE A 69 -3.65 -16.75 -8.47
CA ILE A 69 -4.34 -18.05 -8.58
C ILE A 69 -5.48 -17.97 -9.60
N PRO A 70 -6.42 -17.00 -9.50
CA PRO A 70 -7.47 -16.81 -10.50
C PRO A 70 -6.95 -16.59 -11.93
N LEU A 71 -5.89 -15.79 -12.08
CA LEU A 71 -5.31 -15.52 -13.40
C LEU A 71 -4.70 -16.80 -14.00
N ARG A 72 -3.98 -17.59 -13.20
CA ARG A 72 -3.42 -18.88 -13.63
C ARG A 72 -4.54 -19.83 -14.06
N ASP A 73 -5.56 -20.00 -13.24
CA ASP A 73 -6.63 -20.95 -13.50
C ASP A 73 -7.45 -20.53 -14.74
N LEU A 74 -7.69 -19.22 -14.92
CA LEU A 74 -8.28 -18.68 -16.14
C LEU A 74 -7.44 -18.98 -17.38
N THR A 75 -6.12 -18.89 -17.28
CA THR A 75 -5.19 -19.07 -18.41
C THR A 75 -5.01 -20.55 -18.76
N LEU A 76 -4.98 -21.44 -17.75
CA LEU A 76 -4.70 -22.87 -17.94
C LEU A 76 -5.96 -23.71 -18.22
N ILE A 77 -7.06 -23.41 -17.52
CA ILE A 77 -8.26 -24.26 -17.51
C ILE A 77 -9.38 -23.64 -18.37
N GLY A 78 -9.32 -22.33 -18.62
CA GLY A 78 -10.37 -21.63 -19.35
C GLY A 78 -11.64 -21.50 -18.51
N GLY A 79 -11.59 -20.65 -17.48
CA GLY A 79 -12.72 -20.39 -16.57
C GLY A 79 -13.65 -19.28 -17.05
N SER A 80 -14.87 -19.24 -16.52
CA SER A 80 -15.82 -18.15 -16.78
C SER A 80 -15.51 -16.94 -15.89
N PHE A 81 -15.97 -15.77 -16.32
CA PHE A 81 -15.92 -14.55 -15.51
C PHE A 81 -16.67 -14.72 -14.18
N GLN A 82 -17.76 -15.49 -14.18
CA GLN A 82 -18.59 -15.72 -13.00
C GLN A 82 -17.83 -16.43 -11.86
N ASP A 83 -16.96 -17.37 -12.22
CA ASP A 83 -16.16 -18.14 -11.25
C ASP A 83 -15.18 -17.26 -10.46
N ASN A 84 -14.86 -16.08 -11.01
CA ASN A 84 -13.87 -15.16 -10.48
C ASN A 84 -14.46 -13.91 -9.80
N LEU A 85 -15.79 -13.81 -9.73
CA LEU A 85 -16.48 -12.65 -9.13
C LEU A 85 -16.09 -12.41 -7.68
N SER A 86 -15.92 -13.47 -6.89
CA SER A 86 -15.50 -13.35 -5.49
C SER A 86 -14.12 -12.70 -5.35
N ASN A 87 -13.17 -13.13 -6.18
CA ASN A 87 -11.80 -12.59 -6.21
C ASN A 87 -11.77 -11.13 -6.65
N ILE A 88 -12.57 -10.80 -7.67
CA ILE A 88 -12.78 -9.44 -8.16
C ILE A 88 -13.35 -8.53 -7.06
N PHE A 89 -14.35 -9.01 -6.32
CA PHE A 89 -14.99 -8.25 -5.26
C PHE A 89 -14.00 -7.97 -4.12
N TRP A 90 -13.18 -8.97 -3.76
CA TRP A 90 -12.14 -8.81 -2.77
C TRP A 90 -11.09 -7.77 -3.22
N LEU A 91 -10.58 -7.87 -4.45
CA LEU A 91 -9.62 -6.90 -5.00
C LEU A 91 -10.20 -5.48 -5.08
N THR A 92 -11.48 -5.34 -5.40
CA THR A 92 -12.17 -4.05 -5.40
C THR A 92 -12.22 -3.45 -3.98
N LYS A 93 -12.55 -4.25 -2.96
CA LYS A 93 -12.51 -3.81 -1.55
C LYS A 93 -11.10 -3.37 -1.14
N PHE A 94 -10.09 -4.16 -1.50
CA PHE A 94 -8.70 -3.84 -1.23
C PHE A 94 -8.28 -2.50 -1.87
N MET A 95 -8.63 -2.29 -3.14
CA MET A 95 -8.36 -1.04 -3.85
C MET A 95 -8.99 0.17 -3.15
N ILE A 96 -10.28 0.10 -2.81
CA ILE A 96 -10.99 1.19 -2.12
C ILE A 96 -10.37 1.45 -0.74
N PHE A 97 -10.06 0.40 0.01
CA PHE A 97 -9.42 0.51 1.31
C PHE A 97 -8.06 1.21 1.22
N MET A 98 -7.19 0.78 0.29
CA MET A 98 -5.87 1.40 0.10
C MET A 98 -5.98 2.85 -0.32
N TRP A 99 -6.96 3.20 -1.16
CA TRP A 99 -7.20 4.58 -1.57
C TRP A 99 -7.60 5.46 -0.37
N VAL A 100 -8.56 5.01 0.45
CA VAL A 100 -9.01 5.73 1.66
C VAL A 100 -7.86 5.92 2.65
N VAL A 101 -7.10 4.87 2.94
CA VAL A 101 -5.96 4.94 3.86
C VAL A 101 -4.90 5.92 3.36
N THR A 102 -4.56 5.86 2.07
CA THR A 102 -3.58 6.77 1.45
C THR A 102 -4.05 8.22 1.53
N PHE A 103 -5.33 8.48 1.25
CA PHE A 103 -5.93 9.80 1.33
C PHE A 103 -5.91 10.37 2.76
N LEU A 104 -6.27 9.56 3.75
CA LEU A 104 -6.23 9.94 5.16
C LEU A 104 -4.80 10.28 5.61
N LEU A 105 -3.83 9.42 5.31
CA LEU A 105 -2.43 9.66 5.67
C LEU A 105 -1.86 10.91 4.98
N TYR A 106 -2.23 11.14 3.72
CA TYR A 106 -1.85 12.36 3.01
C TYR A 106 -2.38 13.60 3.72
N LYS A 107 -3.67 13.63 4.07
CA LYS A 107 -4.29 14.76 4.78
C LYS A 107 -3.68 15.01 6.15
N MET A 108 -3.41 13.94 6.92
CA MET A 108 -2.73 14.05 8.21
C MET A 108 -1.32 14.65 8.08
N LYS A 109 -0.57 14.23 7.05
CA LYS A 109 0.78 14.72 6.80
C LYS A 109 0.78 16.18 6.33
N GLU A 110 -0.15 16.55 5.46
CA GLU A 110 -0.35 17.92 5.01
C GLU A 110 -0.70 18.86 6.19
N ALA A 111 -1.63 18.44 7.05
CA ALA A 111 -1.99 19.20 8.26
C ALA A 111 -0.80 19.39 9.21
N LYS A 112 0.02 18.34 9.42
CA LYS A 112 1.26 18.45 10.21
C LYS A 112 2.27 19.43 9.56
N ARG A 113 2.43 19.38 8.25
CA ARG A 113 3.34 20.30 7.52
C ARG A 113 2.92 21.76 7.70
N LEU A 114 1.63 22.06 7.51
CA LEU A 114 1.09 23.42 7.67
C LEU A 114 1.23 23.93 9.11
N ARG A 115 1.01 23.06 10.11
CA ARG A 115 1.21 23.40 11.52
C ARG A 115 2.66 23.78 11.81
N ASN A 116 3.64 23.03 11.29
CA ASN A 116 5.05 23.33 11.50
C ASN A 116 5.48 24.65 10.85
N ILE A 117 4.98 24.97 9.65
CA ILE A 117 5.25 26.26 8.99
C ILE A 117 4.74 27.42 9.84
N ARG A 118 3.50 27.34 10.33
CA ARG A 118 2.91 28.39 11.18
C ARG A 118 3.67 28.58 12.49
N ILE A 119 4.15 27.51 13.11
CA ILE A 119 4.96 27.60 14.34
C ILE A 119 6.29 28.29 14.04
N ASN A 120 6.95 27.95 12.92
CA ASN A 120 8.22 28.55 12.54
C ASN A 120 8.09 30.06 12.25
N GLU A 121 7.05 30.46 11.52
CA GLU A 121 6.74 31.86 11.24
C GLU A 121 6.45 32.66 12.53
N LYS A 122 5.70 32.08 13.47
CA LYS A 122 5.45 32.72 14.76
C LYS A 122 6.75 32.91 15.56
N ASN A 123 7.64 31.92 15.55
CA ASN A 123 8.91 31.99 16.27
C ASN A 123 9.86 33.04 15.65
N SER A 124 9.87 33.20 14.32
CA SER A 124 10.69 34.25 13.69
C SER A 124 10.23 35.66 14.04
N ILE A 125 8.92 35.89 14.17
CA ILE A 125 8.37 37.21 14.54
C ILE A 125 8.75 37.57 15.99
N ILE A 126 8.65 36.60 16.91
CA ILE A 126 9.02 36.80 18.32
C ILE A 126 10.50 37.15 18.44
N ASN A 127 11.38 36.39 17.79
CA ASN A 127 12.82 36.66 17.83
C ASN A 127 13.18 38.05 17.29
N SER A 128 12.52 38.52 16.22
CA SER A 128 12.76 39.88 15.69
C SER A 128 12.32 40.99 16.64
N GLN A 129 11.26 40.78 17.43
CA GLN A 129 10.81 41.75 18.43
C GLN A 129 11.74 41.79 19.64
N ASP A 130 12.27 40.64 20.06
CA ASP A 130 13.22 40.58 21.16
C ASP A 130 14.55 41.28 20.80
N GLU A 131 15.00 41.24 19.55
CA GLU A 131 16.20 41.97 19.07
C GLU A 131 15.99 43.51 19.06
N GLU A 132 14.81 44.01 18.70
CA GLU A 132 14.51 45.45 18.72
C GLU A 132 14.42 46.04 20.14
N VAL A 133 14.05 45.24 21.14
CA VAL A 133 13.91 45.71 22.54
C VAL A 133 15.26 45.81 23.28
N ILE A 134 16.30 45.12 22.79
CA ILE A 134 17.64 45.10 23.40
C ILE A 134 18.55 46.22 22.84
N THR A 135 18.13 46.93 21.79
CA THR A 135 18.87 48.04 21.14
C THR A 135 18.35 49.40 21.58
#